data_AF-A0A2S1RB20-F1
#
_entry.id   AF-A0A2S1RB20-F1
#
_cell.length_a   1.000
_cell.length_b   1.000
_cell.length_c   1.000
_cell.angle_alpha   90.00
_cell.angle_beta   90.00
_cell.angle_gamma   90.00
#
_symmetry.space_group_name_H-M   'P 1'
#
loop_
_entity.id
_entity.type
_entity.pdbx_description
1 polymer ?
#
loop_
_entity_poly.entity_id
_entity_poly.type
_entity_poly.pdbx_seq_one_letter_code
_entity_poly.pdbx_strand_id
1 'polypeptide(L)'
;MFRNALDARLAERHLALGCSGHWVFDDFRELGRDGNGVDKHRQPYKDIAESIGRVRRNRKPLSPGQIISELLFGFWHQMVSRRQMFLWPDIAGAFPHAPTRDQSTIQDPVKRLRELRNRIGHHHWVWSEDVQARYGDLLSVAG
;
A
#
# COMPACT_ATOMS: atom_id res chain seq x y z
N MET A 1 2.11 1.15 -11.70
CA MET A 1 3.45 0.89 -11.14
C MET A 1 3.46 0.68 -9.63
N PHE A 2 3.23 1.69 -8.78
CA PHE A 2 3.45 1.61 -7.32
C PHE A 2 2.74 0.44 -6.57
N ARG A 3 1.42 0.24 -6.76
CA ARG A 3 0.68 -0.84 -6.07
C ARG A 3 1.20 -2.22 -6.47
N ASN A 4 1.44 -2.42 -7.76
CA ASN A 4 1.92 -3.70 -8.30
C ASN A 4 3.35 -4.00 -7.82
N ALA A 5 4.21 -2.98 -7.70
CA ALA A 5 5.56 -3.14 -7.17
C ALA A 5 5.55 -3.55 -5.69
N LEU A 6 4.72 -2.88 -4.87
CA LEU A 6 4.53 -3.26 -3.46
C LEU A 6 3.92 -4.65 -3.32
N ASP A 7 2.89 -4.96 -4.11
CA ASP A 7 2.27 -6.28 -4.15
C ASP A 7 3.29 -7.38 -4.46
N ALA A 8 4.11 -7.20 -5.51
CA ALA A 8 5.16 -8.14 -5.87
C ALA A 8 6.16 -8.36 -4.72
N ARG A 9 6.62 -7.30 -4.04
CA ARG A 9 7.55 -7.44 -2.91
C ARG A 9 6.91 -8.12 -1.70
N LEU A 10 5.64 -7.83 -1.42
CA LEU A 10 4.92 -8.49 -0.32
C LEU A 10 4.68 -9.97 -0.62
N ALA A 11 4.38 -10.32 -1.87
CA ALA A 11 4.25 -11.71 -2.30
C ALA A 11 5.59 -12.46 -2.21
N GLU A 12 6.69 -11.84 -2.64
CA GLU A 12 8.04 -12.42 -2.48
C GLU A 12 8.41 -12.64 -1.01
N ARG A 13 8.15 -11.66 -0.14
CA ARG A 13 8.37 -11.80 1.31
C ARG A 13 7.54 -12.96 1.87
N HIS A 14 6.26 -13.03 1.53
CA HIS A 14 5.35 -14.09 1.99
C HIS A 14 5.86 -15.49 1.59
N LEU A 15 6.31 -15.63 0.34
CA LEU A 15 6.94 -16.86 -0.15
C LEU A 15 8.25 -17.18 0.59
N ALA A 16 9.10 -16.18 0.85
CA ALA A 16 10.36 -16.35 1.57
C ALA A 16 10.16 -16.81 3.02
N LEU A 17 9.03 -16.44 3.65
CA LEU A 17 8.64 -16.90 4.98
C LEU A 17 8.03 -18.32 4.98
N GLY A 18 7.94 -18.97 3.83
CA GLY A 18 7.32 -20.30 3.69
C GLY A 18 5.79 -20.28 3.84
N CYS A 19 5.19 -19.09 3.75
CA CYS A 19 3.77 -18.92 3.88
C CYS A 19 3.06 -19.35 2.59
N SER A 20 2.03 -20.19 2.71
CA SER A 20 1.18 -20.55 1.58
C SER A 20 0.18 -19.43 1.28
N GLY A 21 -0.33 -19.41 0.04
CA GLY A 21 -1.33 -18.44 -0.39
C GLY A 21 -0.76 -17.06 -0.69
N HIS A 22 -1.57 -16.03 -0.47
CA HIS A 22 -1.24 -14.64 -0.80
C HIS A 22 -1.29 -13.77 0.46
N TRP A 23 -0.34 -12.83 0.60
CA TRP A 23 -0.20 -11.96 1.77
C TRP A 23 -1.49 -11.22 2.16
N VAL A 24 -2.35 -10.95 1.16
CA VAL A 24 -3.62 -10.23 1.33
C VAL A 24 -4.62 -10.94 2.26
N PHE A 25 -4.47 -12.24 2.49
CA PHE A 25 -5.33 -12.97 3.43
C PHE A 25 -4.80 -12.94 4.87
N ASP A 26 -3.55 -12.51 5.05
CA ASP A 26 -2.88 -12.35 6.35
C ASP A 26 -3.11 -13.55 7.28
N ASP A 27 -2.98 -14.76 6.75
CA ASP A 27 -3.22 -15.99 7.53
C ASP A 27 -2.24 -16.12 8.70
N PHE A 28 -1.09 -15.46 8.61
CA PHE A 28 -0.06 -15.37 9.66
C PHE A 28 -0.21 -14.15 10.58
N ARG A 29 -1.22 -13.31 10.35
CA ARG A 29 -1.60 -12.15 11.19
C ARG A 29 -0.51 -11.09 11.36
N GLU A 30 0.43 -11.00 10.43
CA GLU A 30 1.49 -9.99 10.42
C GLU A 30 0.93 -8.58 10.17
N LEU A 31 -0.13 -8.49 9.37
CA LEU A 31 -0.78 -7.23 9.00
C LEU A 31 -1.89 -6.82 9.98
N GLY A 32 -2.05 -7.56 11.07
CA GLY A 32 -2.98 -7.23 12.15
C GLY A 32 -4.36 -7.87 12.04
N ARG A 33 -4.54 -8.91 11.20
CA ARG A 33 -5.72 -9.77 11.29
C ARG A 33 -5.89 -10.30 12.70
N ASP A 34 -7.12 -10.22 13.19
CA ASP A 34 -7.53 -10.54 14.56
C ASP A 34 -6.67 -9.92 15.68
N GLY A 35 -5.95 -8.81 15.41
CA GLY A 35 -5.02 -8.21 16.37
C GLY A 35 -5.67 -7.66 17.65
N ASN A 36 -7.00 -7.46 17.65
CA ASN A 36 -7.79 -7.07 18.83
C ASN A 36 -8.81 -8.15 19.25
N GLY A 37 -8.64 -9.39 18.78
CA GLY A 37 -9.55 -10.51 18.98
C GLY A 37 -10.21 -10.99 17.68
N VAL A 38 -11.03 -12.04 17.78
CA VAL A 38 -11.74 -12.64 16.63
C VAL A 38 -12.56 -11.58 15.90
N ASP A 39 -12.34 -11.46 14.58
CA ASP A 39 -12.97 -10.47 13.70
C ASP A 39 -12.72 -9.00 14.08
N LYS A 40 -11.77 -8.74 14.97
CA LYS A 40 -11.36 -7.39 15.40
C LYS A 40 -9.95 -7.11 14.91
N HIS A 41 -9.86 -6.55 13.73
CA HIS A 41 -8.59 -6.33 13.04
C HIS A 41 -7.89 -5.03 13.47
N ARG A 42 -6.56 -5.02 13.39
CA ARG A 42 -5.73 -3.82 13.45
C ARG A 42 -5.40 -3.36 12.02
N GLN A 43 -4.91 -2.12 11.92
CA GLN A 43 -4.32 -1.66 10.67
C GLN A 43 -2.97 -2.35 10.44
N PRO A 44 -2.59 -2.67 9.19
CA PRO A 44 -3.31 -2.35 7.94
C PRO A 44 -4.40 -3.34 7.50
N TYR A 45 -4.56 -4.50 8.17
CA TYR A 45 -5.52 -5.52 7.73
C TYR A 45 -7.00 -5.08 7.78
N LYS A 46 -7.34 -4.09 8.61
CA LYS A 46 -8.70 -3.52 8.63
C LYS A 46 -9.15 -3.06 7.23
N ASP A 47 -8.28 -2.36 6.49
CA ASP A 47 -8.60 -1.87 5.14
C ASP A 47 -8.77 -3.03 4.12
N ILE A 48 -8.02 -4.12 4.33
CA ILE A 48 -8.14 -5.36 3.54
C ILE A 48 -9.48 -6.03 3.81
N ALA A 49 -9.86 -6.21 5.07
CA ALA A 49 -11.13 -6.81 5.46
C ALA A 49 -12.33 -6.01 4.93
N GLU A 50 -12.27 -4.68 4.99
CA GLU A 50 -13.27 -3.80 4.38
C GLU A 50 -13.36 -4.00 2.86
N SER A 51 -12.22 -4.17 2.18
CA SER A 51 -12.15 -4.41 0.73
C SER A 51 -12.71 -5.78 0.37
N ILE A 52 -12.40 -6.84 1.12
CA ILE A 52 -13.03 -8.17 1.00
C ILE A 52 -14.55 -8.06 1.14
N GLY A 53 -15.03 -7.27 2.11
CA GLY A 53 -16.46 -6.99 2.30
C GLY A 53 -17.10 -6.29 1.11
N ARG A 54 -16.40 -5.36 0.43
CA ARG A 54 -16.87 -4.73 -0.83
C ARG A 54 -16.93 -5.74 -1.98
N VAL A 55 -15.88 -6.55 -2.17
CA VAL A 55 -15.83 -7.61 -3.19
C VAL A 55 -17.02 -8.56 -3.06
N ARG A 56 -17.28 -9.04 -1.83
CA ARG A 56 -18.39 -9.94 -1.53
C ARG A 56 -19.76 -9.29 -1.80
N ARG A 57 -19.99 -8.07 -1.31
CA ARG A 57 -21.25 -7.34 -1.54
C ARG A 57 -21.52 -7.11 -3.03
N ASN A 58 -20.47 -6.86 -3.80
CA ASN A 58 -20.55 -6.67 -5.24
C ASN A 58 -20.57 -7.98 -6.04
N ARG A 59 -20.62 -9.15 -5.38
CA ARG A 59 -20.62 -10.49 -5.99
C ARG A 59 -19.45 -10.72 -6.96
N LYS A 60 -18.32 -10.06 -6.72
CA LYS A 60 -17.10 -10.24 -7.51
C LYS A 60 -16.32 -11.47 -7.02
N PRO A 61 -15.51 -12.12 -7.88
CA PRO A 61 -14.64 -13.21 -7.46
C PRO A 61 -13.68 -12.78 -6.35
N LEU A 62 -13.56 -13.57 -5.28
CA LEU A 62 -12.65 -13.27 -4.17
C LEU A 62 -11.22 -13.71 -4.51
N SER A 63 -10.58 -13.02 -5.45
CA SER A 63 -9.18 -13.25 -5.83
C SER A 63 -8.27 -12.16 -5.24
N PRO A 64 -6.96 -12.44 -5.06
CA PRO A 64 -6.00 -11.43 -4.59
C PRO A 64 -6.01 -10.16 -5.44
N GLY A 65 -5.96 -10.31 -6.76
CA GLY A 65 -6.01 -9.17 -7.69
C GLY A 65 -7.29 -8.34 -7.55
N GLN A 66 -8.43 -9.00 -7.33
CA GLN A 66 -9.70 -8.31 -7.11
C GLN A 66 -9.69 -7.53 -5.79
N ILE A 67 -9.18 -8.11 -4.70
CA ILE A 67 -9.07 -7.41 -3.40
C ILE A 67 -8.12 -6.22 -3.53
N ILE A 68 -6.95 -6.41 -4.15
CA ILE A 68 -5.94 -5.37 -4.40
C ILE A 68 -6.52 -4.21 -5.21
N SER A 69 -7.35 -4.51 -6.21
CA SER A 69 -8.00 -3.48 -7.04
C SER A 69 -8.98 -2.59 -6.25
N GLU A 70 -9.57 -3.12 -5.16
CA GLU A 70 -10.49 -2.40 -4.29
C GLU A 70 -9.77 -1.61 -3.16
N LEU A 71 -8.48 -1.90 -2.93
CA LEU A 71 -7.68 -1.18 -1.93
C LEU A 71 -7.44 0.27 -2.36
N LEU A 72 -7.81 1.19 -1.46
CA LEU A 72 -7.60 2.62 -1.63
C LEU A 72 -6.12 2.98 -1.51
N PHE A 73 -5.69 4.09 -2.12
CA PHE A 73 -4.30 4.57 -1.99
C PHE A 73 -3.86 4.79 -0.53
N GLY A 74 -4.79 5.13 0.37
CA GLY A 74 -4.51 5.31 1.79
C GLY A 74 -3.88 4.08 2.45
N PHE A 75 -4.31 2.87 2.05
CA PHE A 75 -3.73 1.60 2.48
C PHE A 75 -2.25 1.52 2.08
N TRP A 76 -1.94 1.76 0.80
CA TRP A 76 -0.57 1.65 0.29
C TRP A 76 0.38 2.69 0.90
N HIS A 77 -0.12 3.90 1.19
CA HIS A 77 0.62 4.88 1.98
C HIS A 77 0.88 4.39 3.42
N GLN A 78 -0.10 3.74 4.06
CA GLN A 78 0.07 3.18 5.39
C GLN A 78 1.10 2.05 5.41
N MET A 79 1.11 1.19 4.38
CA MET A 79 2.10 0.12 4.22
C MET A 79 3.54 0.63 4.23
N VAL A 80 3.77 1.86 3.77
CA VAL A 80 5.12 2.46 3.78
C VAL A 80 5.42 3.38 4.97
N SER A 81 4.55 3.39 5.98
CA SER A 81 4.69 4.27 7.14
C SER A 81 5.60 3.69 8.22
N ARG A 82 6.09 4.56 9.12
CA ARG A 82 6.89 4.14 10.31
C ARG A 82 6.27 3.06 11.17
N ARG A 83 4.94 2.92 11.16
CA ARG A 83 4.25 1.86 11.92
C ARG A 83 4.48 0.47 11.33
N GLN A 84 4.81 0.39 10.04
CA GLN A 84 5.04 -0.85 9.30
C GLN A 84 6.53 -1.12 9.07
N MET A 85 7.40 -0.67 9.98
CA MET A 85 8.85 -0.82 9.84
C MET A 85 9.33 -2.27 9.75
N PHE A 86 8.56 -3.21 10.29
CA PHE A 86 8.87 -4.64 10.19
C PHE A 86 8.85 -5.19 8.75
N LEU A 87 8.26 -4.46 7.79
CA LEU A 87 8.29 -4.81 6.37
C LEU A 87 9.62 -4.47 5.69
N TRP A 88 10.51 -3.74 6.37
CA TRP A 88 11.85 -3.42 5.87
C TRP A 88 12.86 -4.50 6.23
N PRO A 89 13.84 -4.77 5.34
CA PRO A 89 14.10 -4.09 4.06
C PRO A 89 13.38 -4.70 2.85
N ASP A 90 12.50 -5.68 3.07
CA ASP A 90 11.95 -6.54 2.03
C ASP A 90 11.13 -5.76 1.00
N ILE A 91 10.28 -4.84 1.46
CA ILE A 91 9.44 -4.05 0.54
C ILE A 91 10.18 -2.89 -0.12
N ALA A 92 11.40 -2.55 0.32
CA ALA A 92 12.16 -1.44 -0.24
C ALA A 92 12.51 -1.66 -1.72
N GLY A 93 12.57 -2.91 -2.18
CA GLY A 93 12.79 -3.23 -3.60
C GLY A 93 11.66 -2.78 -4.53
N ALA A 94 10.50 -2.35 -3.99
CA ALA A 94 9.43 -1.73 -4.77
C ALA A 94 9.78 -0.30 -5.24
N PHE A 95 10.90 0.26 -4.77
CA PHE A 95 11.33 1.64 -5.03
C PHE A 95 12.74 1.64 -5.65
N PRO A 96 12.90 1.15 -6.88
CA PRO A 96 14.22 0.97 -7.49
C PRO A 96 15.01 2.26 -7.68
N HIS A 97 14.33 3.41 -7.70
CA HIS A 97 14.94 4.71 -7.87
C HIS A 97 15.00 5.54 -6.58
N ALA A 98 14.61 4.97 -5.44
CA ALA A 98 14.86 5.63 -4.16
C ALA A 98 16.38 5.75 -3.94
N PRO A 99 16.87 6.89 -3.41
CA PRO A 99 18.32 7.11 -3.24
C PRO A 99 18.95 6.11 -2.28
N THR A 100 18.17 5.60 -1.33
CA THR A 100 18.55 4.52 -0.42
C THR A 100 17.36 3.59 -0.20
N ARG A 101 17.59 2.43 0.42
CA ARG A 101 16.52 1.51 0.85
C ARG A 101 15.88 1.92 2.18
N ASP A 102 16.32 3.04 2.76
CA ASP A 102 15.80 3.52 4.05
C ASP A 102 14.35 3.93 3.92
N GLN A 103 13.53 3.60 4.92
CA GLN A 103 12.12 3.96 4.87
C GLN A 103 11.90 5.47 4.76
N SER A 104 12.71 6.27 5.45
CA SER A 104 12.54 7.73 5.47
C SER A 104 12.62 8.34 4.07
N THR A 105 13.50 7.83 3.21
CA THR A 105 13.67 8.32 1.83
C THR A 105 12.50 7.94 0.91
N ILE A 106 11.71 6.93 1.30
CA ILE A 106 10.53 6.43 0.57
C ILE A 106 9.22 7.04 1.13
N GLN A 107 9.12 7.16 2.45
CA GLN A 107 7.91 7.60 3.15
C GLN A 107 7.53 9.02 2.77
N ASP A 108 8.51 9.93 2.72
CA ASP A 108 8.25 11.35 2.45
C ASP A 108 7.70 11.59 1.03
N PRO A 109 8.27 11.01 -0.05
CA PRO A 109 7.65 11.03 -1.37
C PRO A 109 6.22 10.49 -1.41
N VAL A 110 5.96 9.34 -0.78
CA VAL A 110 4.62 8.72 -0.79
C VAL A 110 3.61 9.56 0.01
N LYS A 111 4.05 10.21 1.10
CA LYS A 111 3.25 11.18 1.85
C LYS A 111 2.87 12.38 1.00
N ARG A 112 3.83 12.98 0.27
CA ARG A 112 3.57 14.11 -0.65
C ARG A 112 2.56 13.73 -1.74
N LEU A 113 2.65 12.51 -2.28
CA LEU A 113 1.66 12.02 -3.25
C LEU A 113 0.26 11.88 -2.62
N ARG A 114 0.18 11.39 -1.37
CA ARG A 114 -1.10 11.33 -0.65
C ARG A 114 -1.72 12.72 -0.50
N GLU A 115 -0.92 13.70 -0.10
CA GLU A 115 -1.37 15.09 0.07
C GLU A 115 -1.82 15.71 -1.25
N LEU A 116 -1.07 15.48 -2.34
CA LEU A 116 -1.47 15.92 -3.68
C LEU A 116 -2.80 15.29 -4.11
N ARG A 117 -2.93 13.96 -3.99
CA ARG A 117 -4.17 13.24 -4.33
C ARG A 117 -5.35 13.74 -3.49
N ASN A 118 -5.14 13.97 -2.20
CA ASN A 118 -6.17 14.50 -1.31
C ASN A 118 -6.56 15.92 -1.74
N ARG A 119 -5.60 16.78 -2.08
CA ARG A 119 -5.89 18.15 -2.57
C ARG A 119 -6.66 18.15 -3.89
N ILE A 120 -6.33 17.25 -4.81
CA ILE A 120 -7.07 17.06 -6.07
C ILE A 120 -8.50 16.59 -5.78
N GLY A 121 -8.65 15.56 -4.92
CA GLY A 121 -9.96 15.01 -4.57
C GLY A 121 -10.84 15.91 -3.70
N HIS A 122 -10.23 16.86 -2.98
CA HIS A 122 -10.93 17.84 -2.14
C HIS A 122 -11.16 19.19 -2.81
N HIS A 123 -10.73 19.41 -4.07
CA HIS A 123 -10.92 20.68 -4.80
C HIS A 123 -10.70 21.95 -3.94
N HIS A 124 -9.52 22.10 -3.34
CA HIS A 124 -9.06 23.46 -3.01
C HIS A 124 -8.39 24.03 -4.26
N TRP A 125 -8.91 25.12 -4.82
CA TRP A 125 -8.42 25.76 -6.06
C TRP A 125 -6.88 25.75 -6.17
N VAL A 126 -6.33 24.93 -7.06
CA VAL A 126 -4.90 24.95 -7.39
C VAL A 126 -4.72 25.69 -8.72
N TRP A 127 -4.85 27.01 -8.69
CA TRP A 127 -4.18 27.89 -9.64
C TRP A 127 -2.94 28.43 -8.93
N SER A 128 -1.78 27.77 -9.06
CA SER A 128 -0.46 28.45 -9.00
C SER A 128 0.76 27.51 -8.95
N GLU A 129 0.65 26.19 -8.98
CA GLU A 129 1.87 25.35 -8.95
C GLU A 129 1.87 24.28 -10.03
N ASP A 130 3.05 24.15 -10.65
CA ASP A 130 3.36 23.28 -11.78
C ASP A 130 3.11 21.80 -11.42
N VAL A 131 1.88 21.36 -11.69
CA VAL A 131 1.39 19.99 -11.50
C VAL A 131 2.19 19.00 -12.34
N GLN A 132 2.78 19.45 -13.46
CA GLN A 132 3.56 18.60 -14.37
C GLN A 132 4.94 18.29 -13.80
N ALA A 133 5.63 19.28 -13.20
CA ALA A 133 6.93 19.06 -12.58
C ALA A 133 6.90 18.00 -11.46
N ARG A 134 5.83 17.97 -10.64
CA ARG A 134 5.71 17.03 -9.50
C ARG A 134 5.23 15.63 -9.88
N TYR A 135 4.60 15.48 -11.05
CA TYR A 135 4.27 14.15 -11.60
C TYR A 135 5.52 13.47 -12.17
N GLY A 136 6.47 14.25 -12.70
CA GLY A 136 7.79 13.78 -13.14
C GLY A 136 8.62 13.14 -12.02
N ASP A 137 8.59 13.73 -10.82
CA ASP A 137 9.29 13.20 -9.63
C ASP A 137 8.74 11.84 -9.14
N LEU A 138 7.49 11.51 -9.51
CA LEU A 138 6.86 10.23 -9.13
C LEU A 138 7.18 9.12 -10.11
N LEU A 139 7.26 9.44 -11.41
CA LEU A 139 7.83 8.56 -12.43
C LEU A 139 9.32 8.29 -12.13
N SER A 140 10.04 9.28 -11.61
CA SER A 140 11.45 9.10 -11.28
C SER A 140 11.69 8.16 -10.09
N VAL A 141 10.73 7.95 -9.18
CA VAL A 141 10.88 7.05 -8.01
C VAL A 141 10.30 5.65 -8.24
N ALA A 142 9.19 5.55 -8.98
CA ALA A 142 8.44 4.31 -9.12
C ALA A 142 8.60 3.59 -10.47
N GLY A 143 9.13 4.28 -11.50
CA GLY A 143 8.99 3.86 -12.90
C GLY A 143 7.57 4.07 -13.41
#